data_AF-A0A2P8C6D3-F1
#
_entry.id   AF-A0A2P8C6D3-F1
#
_cell.length_a   1.000
_cell.length_b   1.000
_cell.length_c   1.000
_cell.angle_alpha   90.00
_cell.angle_beta   90.00
_cell.angle_gamma   90.00
#
_symmetry.space_group_name_H-M   'P 1'
#
loop_
_entity.id
_entity.type
_entity.pdbx_description
1 polymer ?
#
loop_
_entity_poly.entity_id
_entity_poly.type
_entity_poly.pdbx_seq_one_letter_code
_entity_poly.pdbx_strand_id
1 'polypeptide(L)'
;MPCSTMRRHLAKLISEGFLIRRDSPNGKRYTRRIAGTKIAFGFDLSPMLHRAAEIAQAAESCRTEAVKRATLRQTISLLRRDLLALLDLAKLDHHDSLKLGQMADLAAATTKAMRRKLDADTLSRIEAALREAVDTMTRFVGYETMKPSSNDARNEQHQQNSNKESQDSESAQIPAATTELVNDNSKHHEYTVTEKALPTLPPLRLVLGTCTEIAIFDPEPIADWSDLVRAADKVRPMSGISEAVWHEAKSVLGIEQAATAFCAMLQRFSEIRNPGGYLRSLVARARQGTFSPMRMVMALQPKTT
;
A
#
# COMPACT_ATOMS: atom_id res chain seq x y z
N MET A 1 -14.76 21.02 12.65
CA MET A 1 -15.94 21.19 11.76
C MET A 1 -16.75 22.39 12.23
N PRO A 2 -17.15 23.33 11.35
CA PRO A 2 -18.01 24.47 11.74
C PRO A 2 -19.39 24.01 12.23
N CYS A 3 -19.98 24.72 13.19
CA CYS A 3 -21.28 24.38 13.80
C CYS A 3 -22.44 24.37 12.77
N SER A 4 -22.35 25.17 11.71
CA SER A 4 -23.29 25.16 10.57
C SER A 4 -23.28 23.84 9.81
N THR A 5 -22.11 23.20 9.68
CA THR A 5 -21.96 21.94 8.94
C THR A 5 -22.53 20.77 9.72
N MET A 6 -22.29 20.74 11.04
CA MET A 6 -22.88 19.73 11.93
C MET A 6 -24.42 19.79 11.91
N ARG A 7 -25.00 21.00 12.02
CA ARG A 7 -26.46 21.18 11.97
C ARG A 7 -27.07 20.68 10.66
N ARG A 8 -26.41 20.92 9.52
CA ARG A 8 -26.85 20.42 8.21
C ARG A 8 -26.82 18.89 8.12
N HIS A 9 -25.77 18.24 8.63
CA HIS A 9 -25.72 16.77 8.65
C HIS A 9 -26.78 16.17 9.58
N LEU A 10 -26.98 16.76 10.76
CA LEU A 10 -28.04 16.34 11.67
C LEU A 10 -29.43 16.52 11.07
N ALA A 11 -29.69 17.65 10.42
CA ALA A 11 -30.95 17.89 9.72
C ALA A 11 -31.21 16.83 8.63
N LYS A 12 -30.17 16.45 7.88
CA LYS A 12 -30.26 15.37 6.89
C LYS A 12 -30.55 14.02 7.52
N LEU A 13 -29.87 13.66 8.62
CA LEU A 13 -30.14 12.40 9.31
C LEU A 13 -31.56 12.33 9.89
N ILE A 14 -32.12 13.48 10.29
CA ILE A 14 -33.51 13.57 10.74
C ILE A 14 -34.47 13.42 9.56
N SER A 15 -34.23 14.11 8.43
CA SER A 15 -35.10 14.03 7.26
C SER A 15 -35.13 12.64 6.63
N GLU A 16 -34.01 11.91 6.68
CA GLU A 16 -33.86 10.53 6.21
C GLU A 16 -34.34 9.48 7.25
N GLY A 17 -34.87 9.93 8.39
CA GLY A 17 -35.44 9.07 9.42
C GLY A 17 -34.44 8.23 10.22
N PHE A 18 -33.14 8.54 10.15
CA PHE A 18 -32.12 7.88 10.99
C PHE A 18 -32.13 8.39 12.43
N LEU A 19 -32.46 9.66 12.63
CA LEU A 19 -32.52 10.28 13.94
C LEU A 19 -33.89 10.88 14.21
N ILE A 20 -34.41 10.68 15.42
CA ILE A 20 -35.56 11.44 15.91
C ILE A 20 -35.06 12.51 16.87
N ARG A 21 -35.56 13.72 16.71
CA ARG A 21 -35.25 14.83 17.60
C ARG A 21 -36.41 15.04 18.59
N ARG A 22 -36.11 14.87 19.87
CA ARG A 22 -37.01 15.16 21.00
C ARG A 22 -36.54 16.42 21.69
N ASP A 23 -37.04 17.57 21.26
CA ASP A 23 -36.66 18.85 21.86
C ASP A 23 -37.24 18.98 23.28
N SER A 24 -36.43 19.51 24.19
CA SER A 24 -36.91 19.88 25.53
C SER A 24 -37.39 21.34 25.53
N PRO A 25 -38.25 21.71 26.48
CA PRO A 25 -38.70 23.10 26.64
C PRO A 25 -37.56 24.13 26.77
N ASN A 26 -36.41 23.72 27.33
CA ASN A 26 -35.25 24.59 27.55
C ASN A 26 -34.14 24.40 26.50
N GLY A 27 -34.37 23.62 25.44
CA GLY A 27 -33.37 23.31 24.41
C GLY A 27 -32.16 22.49 24.88
N LYS A 28 -32.14 22.03 26.14
CA LYS A 28 -31.08 21.21 26.73
C LYS A 28 -31.40 19.71 26.64
N ARG A 29 -30.36 18.86 26.61
CA ARG A 29 -30.51 17.40 26.67
C ARG A 29 -30.58 16.95 28.12
N TYR A 30 -31.66 16.31 28.55
CA TYR A 30 -31.81 15.78 29.90
C TYR A 30 -32.87 14.67 29.93
N THR A 31 -32.86 13.88 31.01
CA THR A 31 -33.89 12.86 31.26
C THR A 31 -34.79 13.28 32.41
N ARG A 32 -36.10 13.10 32.27
CA ARG A 32 -37.09 13.37 33.33
C ARG A 32 -37.90 12.10 33.57
N ARG A 33 -38.17 11.77 34.84
CA ARG A 33 -39.14 10.72 35.19
C ARG A 33 -40.52 11.35 35.40
N ILE A 34 -41.54 10.82 34.74
CA ILE A 34 -42.95 11.20 34.94
C ILE A 34 -43.72 9.90 35.19
N ALA A 35 -44.42 9.81 36.33
CA ALA A 35 -45.20 8.63 36.71
C ALA A 35 -44.44 7.29 36.54
N GLY A 36 -43.18 7.25 37.01
CA GLY A 36 -42.31 6.07 36.92
C GLY A 36 -41.61 5.87 35.56
N THR A 37 -42.06 6.51 34.48
CA THR A 37 -41.48 6.37 33.14
C THR A 37 -40.36 7.39 32.90
N LYS A 38 -39.18 6.94 32.44
CA LYS A 38 -38.04 7.81 32.11
C LYS A 38 -38.18 8.33 30.67
N ILE A 39 -38.42 9.63 30.53
CA ILE A 39 -38.47 10.34 29.23
C ILE A 39 -37.11 11.02 29.00
N ALA A 40 -36.48 10.74 27.87
CA ALA A 40 -35.23 11.37 27.45
C ALA A 40 -35.49 12.45 26.39
N PHE A 41 -35.00 13.66 26.62
CA PHE A 41 -34.99 14.76 25.66
C PHE A 41 -33.59 14.90 25.03
N GLY A 42 -33.54 15.00 23.70
CA GLY A 42 -32.32 14.98 22.90
C GLY A 42 -32.53 14.28 21.56
N PHE A 43 -31.55 13.46 21.16
CA PHE A 43 -31.68 12.60 19.98
C PHE A 43 -32.05 11.18 20.39
N ASP A 44 -33.01 10.61 19.69
CA ASP A 44 -33.38 9.21 19.80
C ASP A 44 -32.80 8.43 18.62
N LEU A 45 -31.96 7.45 18.95
CA LEU A 45 -31.25 6.59 18.00
C LEU A 45 -32.00 5.28 17.73
N SER A 46 -33.16 5.05 18.35
CA SER A 46 -33.95 3.83 18.16
C SER A 46 -34.19 3.47 16.69
N PRO A 47 -34.45 4.43 15.76
CA PRO A 47 -34.57 4.12 14.33
C PRO A 47 -33.31 3.49 13.73
N MET A 48 -32.12 3.94 14.14
CA MET A 48 -30.86 3.34 13.68
C MET A 48 -30.70 1.90 14.18
N LEU A 49 -31.12 1.63 15.42
CA LEU A 49 -31.05 0.28 16.00
C LEU A 49 -32.01 -0.67 15.28
N HIS A 50 -33.26 -0.25 15.03
CA HIS A 50 -34.23 -1.05 14.30
C HIS A 50 -33.81 -1.31 12.85
N ARG A 51 -33.13 -0.36 12.20
CA ARG A 51 -32.62 -0.48 10.83
C ARG A 51 -31.16 -0.96 10.75
N ALA A 52 -30.57 -1.38 11.87
CA ALA A 52 -29.14 -1.70 11.91
C ALA A 52 -28.76 -2.80 10.91
N ALA A 53 -29.60 -3.82 10.76
CA ALA A 53 -29.40 -4.90 9.80
C ALA A 53 -29.45 -4.40 8.34
N GLU A 54 -30.43 -3.56 7.98
CA GLU A 54 -30.56 -2.94 6.65
C GLU A 54 -29.31 -2.09 6.33
N ILE A 55 -28.89 -1.25 7.28
CA ILE A 55 -27.71 -0.38 7.12
C ILE A 55 -26.44 -1.24 6.96
N ALA A 56 -26.28 -2.27 7.78
CA ALA A 56 -25.13 -3.16 7.71
C ALA A 56 -25.08 -3.90 6.37
N GLN A 57 -26.23 -4.38 5.88
CA GLN A 57 -26.33 -5.04 4.58
C GLN A 57 -26.01 -4.07 3.43
N ALA A 58 -26.56 -2.85 3.45
CA ALA A 58 -26.26 -1.83 2.46
C ALA A 58 -24.76 -1.43 2.47
N ALA A 59 -24.17 -1.32 3.66
CA ALA A 59 -22.74 -1.06 3.82
C ALA A 59 -21.90 -2.21 3.25
N GLU A 60 -22.30 -3.46 3.48
CA GLU A 60 -21.62 -4.63 2.92
C GLU A 60 -21.72 -4.64 1.39
N SER A 61 -22.89 -4.41 0.81
CA SER A 61 -23.07 -4.27 -0.64
C SER A 61 -22.19 -3.15 -1.22
N CYS A 62 -22.02 -2.03 -0.52
CA CYS A 62 -21.11 -0.97 -0.96
C CYS A 62 -19.65 -1.40 -0.91
N ARG A 63 -19.25 -2.18 0.10
CA ARG A 63 -17.89 -2.73 0.23
C ARG A 63 -17.60 -3.75 -0.87
N THR A 64 -18.51 -4.69 -1.13
CA THR A 64 -18.34 -5.71 -2.18
C THR A 64 -18.24 -5.05 -3.56
N GLU A 65 -19.07 -4.05 -3.86
CA GLU A 65 -18.98 -3.27 -5.11
C GLU A 65 -17.70 -2.44 -5.21
N ALA A 66 -17.15 -1.97 -4.09
CA ALA A 66 -15.84 -1.30 -4.07
C ALA A 66 -14.70 -2.29 -4.38
N VAL A 67 -14.71 -3.47 -3.77
CA VAL A 67 -13.74 -4.54 -4.02
C VAL A 67 -13.82 -5.02 -5.48
N LYS A 68 -15.02 -5.26 -6.01
CA LYS A 68 -15.24 -5.63 -7.43
C LYS A 68 -14.67 -4.58 -8.39
N ARG A 69 -14.89 -3.30 -8.13
CA ARG A 69 -14.31 -2.23 -8.96
C ARG A 69 -12.79 -2.14 -8.82
N ALA A 70 -12.24 -2.35 -7.63
CA ALA A 70 -10.80 -2.33 -7.40
C ALA A 70 -10.10 -3.47 -8.15
N THR A 71 -10.63 -4.69 -8.06
CA THR A 71 -10.13 -5.87 -8.76
C THR A 71 -10.19 -5.70 -10.28
N LEU A 72 -11.33 -5.27 -10.84
CA LEU A 72 -11.45 -4.98 -12.27
C LEU A 72 -10.42 -3.94 -12.75
N ARG A 73 -10.21 -2.86 -11.99
CA ARG A 73 -9.21 -1.83 -12.33
C ARG A 73 -7.78 -2.37 -12.31
N GLN A 74 -7.47 -3.26 -11.37
CA GLN A 74 -6.18 -3.93 -11.32
C GLN A 74 -5.99 -4.81 -12.56
N THR A 75 -6.99 -5.65 -12.90
CA THR A 75 -6.93 -6.51 -14.09
C THR A 75 -6.79 -5.71 -15.38
N ILE A 76 -7.58 -4.64 -15.55
CA ILE A 76 -7.46 -3.73 -16.70
C ILE A 76 -6.05 -3.12 -16.79
N SER A 77 -5.47 -2.73 -15.64
CA SER A 77 -4.13 -2.15 -15.60
C SER A 77 -3.04 -3.15 -16.03
N LEU A 78 -3.20 -4.43 -15.67
CA LEU A 78 -2.33 -5.52 -16.10
C LEU A 78 -2.51 -5.80 -17.59
N LEU A 79 -3.72 -6.07 -18.06
CA LEU A 79 -4.01 -6.34 -19.47
C LEU A 79 -3.54 -5.21 -20.39
N ARG A 80 -3.69 -3.95 -19.97
CA ARG A 80 -3.17 -2.80 -20.72
C ARG A 80 -1.64 -2.83 -20.81
N ARG A 81 -0.94 -3.18 -19.73
CA ARG A 81 0.54 -3.29 -19.74
C ARG A 81 0.98 -4.44 -20.66
N ASP A 82 0.30 -5.57 -20.59
CA ASP A 82 0.58 -6.72 -21.44
C ASP A 82 0.36 -6.37 -22.91
N LEU A 83 -0.74 -5.67 -23.23
CA LEU A 83 -1.01 -5.17 -24.57
C LEU A 83 0.10 -4.24 -25.07
N LEU A 84 0.56 -3.29 -24.24
CA LEU A 84 1.68 -2.40 -24.61
C LEU A 84 2.99 -3.17 -24.83
N ALA A 85 3.29 -4.18 -24.01
CA ALA A 85 4.47 -5.02 -24.20
C ALA A 85 4.42 -5.80 -25.52
N LEU A 86 3.27 -6.37 -25.86
CA LEU A 86 3.06 -7.06 -27.14
C LEU A 86 3.13 -6.08 -28.33
N LEU A 87 2.63 -4.86 -28.18
CA LEU A 87 2.75 -3.81 -29.19
C LEU A 87 4.21 -3.43 -29.43
N ASP A 88 5.00 -3.29 -28.37
CA ASP A 88 6.42 -2.96 -28.49
C ASP A 88 7.21 -4.10 -29.12
N LEU A 89 6.87 -5.36 -28.81
CA LEU A 89 7.46 -6.53 -29.45
C LEU A 89 7.16 -6.57 -30.96
N ALA A 90 5.91 -6.35 -31.36
CA ALA A 90 5.55 -6.36 -32.77
C ALA A 90 6.21 -5.24 -33.59
N LYS A 91 6.56 -4.11 -32.97
CA LYS A 91 7.34 -3.05 -33.63
C LYS A 91 8.77 -3.50 -33.94
N LEU A 92 9.36 -4.36 -33.10
CA LEU A 92 10.72 -4.90 -33.31
C LEU A 92 10.76 -5.84 -34.52
N ASP A 93 9.71 -6.63 -34.72
CA ASP A 93 9.56 -7.52 -35.88
C ASP A 93 9.12 -6.78 -37.16
N HIS A 94 9.17 -5.43 -37.15
CA HIS A 94 8.81 -4.54 -38.25
C HIS A 94 7.38 -4.74 -38.80
N HIS A 95 6.44 -5.16 -37.95
CA HIS A 95 5.04 -5.34 -38.32
C HIS A 95 4.25 -4.02 -38.24
N ASP A 96 4.48 -3.12 -39.18
CA ASP A 96 3.62 -1.95 -39.33
C ASP A 96 2.27 -2.35 -39.94
N SER A 97 1.23 -2.34 -39.11
CA SER A 97 -0.13 -2.68 -39.52
C SER A 97 -1.15 -1.73 -38.90
N LEU A 98 -2.24 -1.47 -39.63
CA LEU A 98 -3.39 -0.71 -39.12
C LEU A 98 -3.93 -1.30 -37.79
N LYS A 99 -3.82 -2.62 -37.62
CA LYS A 99 -4.21 -3.33 -36.40
C LYS A 99 -3.37 -2.89 -35.20
N LEU A 100 -2.06 -2.68 -35.37
CA LEU A 100 -1.18 -2.20 -34.32
C LEU A 100 -1.60 -0.82 -33.81
N GLY A 101 -1.99 0.07 -34.73
CA GLY A 101 -2.53 1.39 -34.41
C GLY A 101 -3.84 1.32 -33.61
N GLN A 102 -4.79 0.49 -34.04
CA GLN A 102 -6.07 0.30 -33.33
C GLN A 102 -5.87 -0.20 -31.88
N MET A 103 -4.94 -1.14 -31.69
CA MET A 103 -4.62 -1.68 -30.37
C MET A 103 -3.90 -0.65 -29.48
N ALA A 104 -3.03 0.18 -30.05
CA ALA A 104 -2.39 1.28 -29.34
C ALA A 104 -3.41 2.35 -28.91
N ASP A 105 -4.36 2.70 -29.80
CA ASP A 105 -5.45 3.63 -29.50
C ASP A 105 -6.36 3.10 -28.40
N LEU A 106 -6.67 1.81 -28.39
CA LEU A 106 -7.44 1.16 -27.32
C LEU A 106 -6.71 1.27 -25.97
N ALA A 107 -5.41 1.00 -25.92
CA ALA A 107 -4.60 1.14 -24.70
C ALA A 107 -4.57 2.60 -24.19
N ALA A 108 -4.47 3.57 -25.11
CA ALA A 108 -4.52 5.00 -24.79
C ALA A 108 -5.91 5.44 -24.28
N ALA A 109 -6.99 5.00 -24.94
CA ALA A 109 -8.36 5.28 -24.54
C ALA A 109 -8.67 4.71 -23.14
N THR A 110 -8.21 3.49 -22.85
CA THR A 110 -8.31 2.86 -21.53
C THR A 110 -7.67 3.72 -20.45
N THR A 111 -6.47 4.25 -20.71
CA THR A 111 -5.75 5.12 -19.76
C THR A 111 -6.55 6.39 -19.43
N LYS A 112 -7.19 6.99 -20.44
CA LYS A 112 -8.05 8.16 -20.26
C LYS A 112 -9.32 7.82 -19.46
N ALA A 113 -9.94 6.67 -19.76
CA ALA A 113 -11.14 6.19 -19.06
C ALA A 113 -10.87 5.93 -17.57
N MET A 114 -9.74 5.29 -17.24
CA MET A 114 -9.38 4.93 -15.86
C MET A 114 -9.17 6.14 -14.91
N ARG A 115 -9.00 7.36 -15.42
CA ARG A 115 -8.90 8.58 -14.57
C ARG A 115 -10.23 8.97 -13.90
N ARG A 116 -11.35 8.44 -14.38
CA ARG A 116 -12.69 8.74 -13.87
C ARG A 116 -13.17 7.67 -12.88
N LYS A 117 -14.24 7.98 -12.15
CA LYS A 117 -14.95 7.01 -11.31
C LYS A 117 -15.95 6.26 -12.19
N LEU A 118 -15.54 5.10 -12.69
CA LEU A 118 -16.38 4.22 -13.50
C LEU A 118 -17.18 3.24 -12.62
N ASP A 119 -18.35 2.87 -13.12
CA ASP A 119 -19.19 1.78 -12.64
C ASP A 119 -18.57 0.40 -12.98
N ALA A 120 -19.04 -0.65 -12.31
CA ALA A 120 -18.50 -2.00 -12.51
C ALA A 120 -18.78 -2.55 -13.93
N ASP A 121 -19.89 -2.16 -14.55
CA ASP A 121 -20.29 -2.68 -15.86
C ASP A 121 -19.44 -2.07 -16.98
N THR A 122 -19.17 -0.76 -16.93
CA THR A 122 -18.21 -0.13 -17.86
C THR A 122 -16.80 -0.70 -17.69
N LEU A 123 -16.34 -0.95 -16.47
CA LEU A 123 -15.05 -1.60 -16.24
C LEU A 123 -15.01 -3.01 -16.82
N SER A 124 -16.06 -3.80 -16.64
CA SER A 124 -16.14 -5.16 -17.19
C SER A 124 -16.10 -5.17 -18.73
N ARG A 125 -16.77 -4.19 -19.37
CA ARG A 125 -16.68 -4.02 -20.83
C ARG A 125 -15.26 -3.67 -21.31
N ILE A 126 -14.58 -2.79 -20.59
CA ILE A 126 -13.19 -2.41 -20.91
C ILE A 126 -12.24 -3.61 -20.72
N GLU A 127 -12.42 -4.36 -19.63
CA GLU A 127 -11.65 -5.57 -19.37
C GLU A 127 -11.83 -6.60 -20.50
N ALA A 128 -13.07 -6.86 -20.93
CA ALA A 128 -13.36 -7.77 -22.04
C ALA A 128 -12.69 -7.33 -23.35
N ALA A 129 -12.81 -6.06 -23.71
CA ALA A 129 -12.17 -5.51 -24.91
C ALA A 129 -10.64 -5.62 -24.87
N LEU A 130 -10.03 -5.40 -23.69
CA LEU A 130 -8.59 -5.55 -23.53
C LEU A 130 -8.13 -7.02 -23.57
N ARG A 131 -8.90 -7.95 -22.99
CA ARG A 131 -8.59 -9.38 -23.11
C ARG A 131 -8.58 -9.81 -24.57
N GLU A 132 -9.61 -9.42 -25.33
CA GLU A 132 -9.70 -9.73 -26.76
C GLU A 132 -8.53 -9.12 -27.56
N ALA A 133 -8.15 -7.88 -27.23
CA ALA A 133 -7.00 -7.21 -27.84
C ALA A 133 -5.67 -7.92 -27.53
N VAL A 134 -5.44 -8.31 -26.27
CA VAL A 134 -4.25 -9.07 -25.85
C VAL A 134 -4.21 -10.42 -26.55
N ASP A 135 -5.31 -11.15 -26.60
CA ASP A 135 -5.39 -12.45 -27.28
C ASP A 135 -5.10 -12.31 -28.78
N THR A 136 -5.68 -11.30 -29.42
CA THR A 136 -5.47 -11.01 -30.84
C THR A 136 -4.00 -10.68 -31.09
N MET A 137 -3.40 -9.87 -30.23
CA MET A 137 -2.01 -9.47 -30.35
C MET A 137 -1.05 -10.62 -30.07
N THR A 138 -1.35 -11.47 -29.10
CA THR A 138 -0.56 -12.66 -28.77
C THR A 138 -0.50 -13.62 -29.95
N ARG A 139 -1.64 -13.87 -30.63
CA ARG A 139 -1.68 -14.65 -31.88
C ARG A 139 -0.94 -13.97 -33.02
N PHE A 140 -1.04 -12.64 -33.12
CA PHE A 140 -0.40 -11.86 -34.18
C PHE A 140 1.13 -11.92 -34.10
N VAL A 141 1.71 -11.86 -32.90
CA VAL A 141 3.16 -11.97 -32.68
C VAL A 141 3.66 -13.43 -32.75
N GLY A 142 2.75 -14.40 -32.93
CA GLY A 142 3.13 -15.81 -33.12
C GLY A 142 3.60 -16.53 -31.84
N TYR A 143 3.41 -15.94 -30.67
CA TYR A 143 3.63 -16.64 -29.39
C TYR A 143 2.40 -17.47 -29.06
N GLU A 144 2.31 -18.69 -29.59
CA GLU A 144 1.45 -19.70 -28.97
C GLU A 144 1.98 -19.94 -27.55
N THR A 145 1.20 -19.53 -26.55
CA THR A 145 1.44 -19.90 -25.16
C THR A 145 1.24 -21.41 -25.05
N MET A 146 2.36 -22.13 -25.05
CA MET A 146 2.41 -23.53 -24.67
C MET A 146 1.92 -23.62 -23.22
N LYS A 147 0.65 -23.98 -23.03
CA LYS A 147 0.02 -24.16 -21.71
C LYS A 147 0.90 -25.10 -20.88
N PRO A 148 1.60 -24.64 -19.83
CA PRO A 148 2.13 -25.58 -18.87
C PRO A 148 0.94 -26.00 -18.00
N SER A 149 0.30 -27.09 -18.40
CA SER A 149 -0.52 -27.88 -17.49
C SER A 149 0.42 -28.49 -16.46
N SER A 150 0.78 -27.74 -15.43
CA SER A 150 1.39 -28.32 -14.23
C SER A 150 0.28 -28.51 -13.21
N ASN A 151 -0.02 -29.78 -12.98
CA ASN A 151 -1.03 -30.27 -12.06
C ASN A 151 -0.46 -30.23 -10.64
N ASP A 152 -0.55 -29.08 -9.97
CA ASP A 152 -0.08 -28.94 -8.59
C ASP A 152 -1.23 -29.12 -7.59
N ALA A 153 -1.80 -30.32 -7.61
CA ALA A 153 -2.65 -30.82 -6.54
C ALA A 153 -1.99 -32.09 -6.01
N ARG A 154 -1.13 -31.95 -5.01
CA ARG A 154 -0.77 -33.01 -4.06
C ARG A 154 0.06 -32.49 -2.88
N ASN A 155 -0.62 -31.82 -1.95
CA ASN A 155 -0.63 -32.14 -0.52
C ASN A 155 -1.15 -30.94 0.28
N GLU A 156 -2.42 -31.02 0.66
CA GLU A 156 -2.98 -30.18 1.72
C GLU A 156 -2.92 -30.92 3.08
N GLN A 157 -2.67 -30.10 4.12
CA GLN A 157 -2.95 -30.23 5.56
C GLN A 157 -2.00 -30.98 6.53
N HIS A 158 -1.93 -30.32 7.70
CA HIS A 158 -1.45 -30.70 9.05
C HIS A 158 0.08 -30.63 9.29
N GLN A 159 0.60 -30.00 10.36
CA GLN A 159 0.03 -29.93 11.70
C GLN A 159 0.24 -28.58 12.41
N GLN A 160 -0.83 -28.18 13.07
CA GLN A 160 -0.90 -27.22 14.17
C GLN A 160 0.07 -27.63 15.29
N ASN A 161 0.89 -26.69 15.78
CA ASN A 161 1.45 -26.78 17.13
C ASN A 161 1.22 -25.46 17.86
N SER A 162 0.36 -25.58 18.86
CA SER A 162 0.02 -24.59 19.87
C SER A 162 1.16 -24.60 20.89
N ASN A 163 1.97 -23.53 20.94
CA ASN A 163 2.75 -23.21 22.13
C ASN A 163 2.65 -21.71 22.35
N LYS A 164 1.72 -21.33 23.23
CA LYS A 164 1.77 -20.06 23.93
C LYS A 164 2.81 -20.22 25.03
N GLU A 165 3.94 -19.55 24.88
CA GLU A 165 4.77 -19.24 26.04
C GLU A 165 4.72 -17.74 26.31
N SER A 166 4.03 -17.47 27.41
CA SER A 166 4.09 -16.26 28.23
C SER A 166 5.42 -16.20 28.97
N GLN A 167 6.00 -15.00 29.04
CA GLN A 167 6.91 -14.49 30.08
C GLN A 167 7.23 -13.06 29.62
N ASP A 168 6.66 -11.98 30.14
CA ASP A 168 6.51 -11.48 31.52
C ASP A 168 7.84 -11.16 32.22
N SER A 169 7.87 -9.92 32.74
CA SER A 169 8.90 -9.25 33.57
C SER A 169 10.21 -8.79 32.91
N GLU A 170 10.78 -7.62 33.20
CA GLU A 170 10.43 -6.48 34.05
C GLU A 170 11.38 -5.29 33.76
N SER A 171 10.82 -4.08 33.86
CA SER A 171 11.39 -2.83 34.39
C SER A 171 12.88 -2.48 34.19
N ALA A 172 13.12 -1.29 33.59
CA ALA A 172 13.84 -0.21 34.26
C ALA A 172 13.73 1.15 33.52
N GLN A 173 13.00 2.07 34.16
CA GLN A 173 13.39 3.45 34.47
C GLN A 173 13.65 4.47 33.35
N ILE A 174 12.69 5.40 33.28
CA ILE A 174 12.75 6.77 32.78
C ILE A 174 13.87 7.55 33.50
N PRO A 175 14.52 8.50 32.80
CA PRO A 175 14.49 9.87 33.32
C PRO A 175 14.05 10.89 32.26
N ALA A 176 13.16 11.76 32.71
CA ALA A 176 12.71 12.97 32.02
C ALA A 176 13.70 14.12 32.25
N ALA A 177 13.89 14.98 31.25
CA ALA A 177 13.98 16.44 31.43
C ALA A 177 13.82 17.13 30.04
N THR A 178 12.73 17.87 29.80
CA THR A 178 12.55 19.33 30.01
C THR A 178 13.24 20.15 28.89
N THR A 179 12.52 20.52 27.82
CA THR A 179 11.90 21.84 27.56
C THR A 179 12.84 22.79 26.81
N GLU A 180 12.44 23.25 25.62
CA GLU A 180 12.10 24.67 25.38
C GLU A 180 11.61 24.91 23.95
N LEU A 181 10.54 25.71 23.88
CA LEU A 181 9.90 26.26 22.69
C LEU A 181 10.60 27.57 22.31
N VAL A 182 10.81 27.87 21.02
CA VAL A 182 10.58 29.23 20.48
C VAL A 182 10.21 29.18 18.98
N ASN A 183 9.09 29.87 18.71
CA ASN A 183 8.49 30.43 17.50
C ASN A 183 9.30 30.66 16.20
N ASP A 184 8.60 30.31 15.10
CA ASP A 184 8.05 31.20 14.06
C ASP A 184 8.92 32.32 13.47
N ASN A 185 9.25 32.18 12.18
CA ASN A 185 8.88 33.22 11.21
C ASN A 185 9.00 32.74 9.76
N SER A 186 7.87 32.78 9.07
CA SER A 186 7.73 32.79 7.62
C SER A 186 8.53 33.93 6.96
N LYS A 187 9.41 33.59 6.02
CA LYS A 187 9.82 34.49 4.94
C LYS A 187 9.87 33.74 3.61
N HIS A 188 9.08 34.23 2.67
CA HIS A 188 9.17 33.93 1.25
C HIS A 188 10.61 34.15 0.76
N HIS A 189 11.23 33.08 0.27
CA HIS A 189 12.37 33.20 -0.64
C HIS A 189 12.14 32.29 -1.84
N GLU A 190 12.11 32.96 -2.98
CA GLU A 190 12.05 32.48 -4.34
C GLU A 190 13.26 31.58 -4.59
N TYR A 191 13.02 30.28 -4.82
CA TYR A 191 14.07 29.33 -5.17
C TYR A 191 13.82 28.80 -6.58
N THR A 192 14.76 29.19 -7.43
CA THR A 192 15.07 28.66 -8.75
C THR A 192 15.04 27.13 -8.77
N VAL A 193 14.38 26.61 -9.80
CA VAL A 193 14.31 25.20 -10.16
C VAL A 193 15.72 24.65 -10.30
N THR A 194 16.15 23.85 -9.32
CA THR A 194 17.22 22.89 -9.50
C THR A 194 16.63 21.55 -9.12
N GLU A 195 16.45 20.68 -10.12
CA GLU A 195 15.94 19.33 -10.01
C GLU A 195 16.72 18.53 -8.96
N LYS A 196 16.23 18.50 -7.72
CA LYS A 196 16.68 17.54 -6.72
C LYS A 196 15.89 16.27 -6.96
N ALA A 197 16.50 15.35 -7.72
CA ALA A 197 15.96 14.02 -7.98
C ALA A 197 15.45 13.40 -6.68
N LEU A 198 14.13 13.13 -6.64
CA LEU A 198 13.50 12.36 -5.59
C LEU A 198 14.30 11.05 -5.43
N PRO A 199 14.66 10.61 -4.20
CA PRO A 199 15.37 9.35 -4.02
C PRO A 199 14.47 8.21 -4.51
N THR A 200 14.74 7.73 -5.73
CA THR A 200 13.96 6.69 -6.38
C THR A 200 14.18 5.38 -5.61
N LEU A 201 13.16 4.96 -4.87
CA LEU A 201 13.11 3.62 -4.29
C LEU A 201 13.21 2.60 -5.44
N PRO A 202 14.16 1.66 -5.42
CA PRO A 202 14.23 0.62 -6.44
C PRO A 202 12.96 -0.24 -6.39
N PRO A 203 12.42 -0.70 -7.53
CA PRO A 203 11.29 -1.63 -7.54
C PRO A 203 11.59 -2.89 -6.70
N LEU A 204 10.61 -3.36 -5.91
CA LEU A 204 10.78 -4.53 -5.03
C LEU A 204 11.33 -5.76 -5.76
N ARG A 205 10.82 -6.05 -6.96
CA ARG A 205 11.31 -7.16 -7.80
C ARG A 205 12.80 -7.08 -8.12
N LEU A 206 13.32 -5.87 -8.31
CA LEU A 206 14.75 -5.67 -8.57
C LEU A 206 15.57 -5.94 -7.31
N VAL A 207 15.10 -5.49 -6.14
CA VAL A 207 15.75 -5.77 -4.85
C VAL A 207 15.81 -7.27 -4.59
N LEU A 208 14.67 -7.97 -4.70
CA LEU A 208 14.59 -9.42 -4.47
C LEU A 208 15.37 -10.23 -5.52
N GLY A 209 15.42 -9.78 -6.77
CA GLY A 209 16.21 -10.45 -7.82
C GLY A 209 17.71 -10.26 -7.68
N THR A 210 18.16 -9.21 -6.98
CA THR A 210 19.60 -8.92 -6.80
C THR A 210 20.11 -9.32 -5.41
N CYS A 211 19.25 -9.26 -4.39
CA CYS A 211 19.56 -9.58 -3.00
C CYS A 211 18.79 -10.84 -2.59
N THR A 212 19.35 -12.02 -2.87
CA THR A 212 18.69 -13.31 -2.61
C THR A 212 18.91 -13.84 -1.20
N GLU A 213 19.94 -13.37 -0.48
CA GLU A 213 20.28 -13.86 0.86
C GLU A 213 19.15 -13.69 1.89
N ILE A 214 18.34 -12.63 1.78
CA ILE A 214 17.24 -12.38 2.72
C ILE A 214 16.16 -13.47 2.66
N ALA A 215 15.97 -14.10 1.49
CA ALA A 215 14.99 -15.14 1.29
C ALA A 215 15.33 -16.45 2.02
N ILE A 216 16.58 -16.64 2.44
CA ILE A 216 17.01 -17.84 3.20
C ILE A 216 16.40 -17.85 4.61
N PHE A 217 16.07 -16.67 5.15
CA PHE A 217 15.63 -16.49 6.53
C PHE A 217 14.11 -16.44 6.70
N ASP A 218 13.37 -16.44 5.59
CA ASP A 218 11.91 -16.45 5.58
C ASP A 218 11.39 -17.68 4.82
N PRO A 219 10.60 -18.56 5.46
CA PRO A 219 9.96 -19.66 4.76
C PRO A 219 8.90 -19.20 3.74
N GLU A 220 8.34 -17.99 3.90
CA GLU A 220 7.36 -17.42 2.97
C GLU A 220 8.04 -16.52 1.92
N PRO A 221 7.64 -16.59 0.64
CA PRO A 221 8.16 -15.69 -0.38
C PRO A 221 7.70 -14.25 -0.11
N ILE A 222 8.65 -13.32 -0.12
CA ILE A 222 8.40 -11.90 0.07
C ILE A 222 7.58 -11.35 -1.11
N ALA A 223 6.30 -11.03 -0.88
CA ALA A 223 5.36 -10.60 -1.92
C ALA A 223 5.24 -9.08 -2.03
N ASP A 224 5.39 -8.36 -0.91
CA ASP A 224 5.28 -6.91 -0.85
C ASP A 224 6.37 -6.25 0.00
N TRP A 225 6.32 -4.91 0.10
CA TRP A 225 7.28 -4.13 0.89
C TRP A 225 7.16 -4.36 2.39
N SER A 226 5.95 -4.65 2.88
CA SER A 226 5.71 -4.92 4.30
C SER A 226 6.37 -6.23 4.71
N ASP A 227 6.30 -7.24 3.86
CA ASP A 227 7.00 -8.52 4.01
C ASP A 227 8.52 -8.34 4.03
N LEU A 228 9.06 -7.53 3.12
CA LEU A 228 10.50 -7.26 3.08
C LEU A 228 10.98 -6.58 4.37
N VAL A 229 10.21 -5.61 4.87
CA VAL A 229 10.50 -4.89 6.11
C VAL A 229 10.45 -5.86 7.30
N ARG A 230 9.43 -6.71 7.36
CA ARG A 230 9.27 -7.75 8.40
C ARG A 230 10.43 -8.74 8.39
N ALA A 231 10.84 -9.21 7.22
CA ALA A 231 12.01 -10.08 7.06
C ALA A 231 13.29 -9.37 7.52
N ALA A 232 13.49 -8.11 7.10
CA ALA A 232 14.63 -7.31 7.54
C ALA A 232 14.66 -7.12 9.06
N ASP A 233 13.51 -6.83 9.71
CA ASP A 233 13.38 -6.71 11.16
C ASP A 233 13.82 -7.99 11.90
N LYS A 234 13.43 -9.16 11.38
CA LYS A 234 13.73 -10.47 11.96
C LYS A 234 15.21 -10.85 11.83
N VAL A 235 15.84 -10.54 10.71
CA VAL A 235 17.22 -10.99 10.40
C VAL A 235 18.28 -10.06 10.98
N ARG A 236 17.97 -8.77 11.10
CA ARG A 236 18.89 -7.75 11.59
C ARG A 236 19.59 -8.07 12.93
N PRO A 237 18.96 -8.67 13.96
CA PRO A 237 19.64 -8.97 15.21
C PRO A 237 20.77 -9.99 14.99
N MET A 238 20.58 -10.94 14.07
CA MET A 238 21.58 -11.94 13.68
C MET A 238 22.77 -11.30 12.95
N SER A 239 22.54 -10.16 12.30
CA SER A 239 23.60 -9.36 11.64
C SER A 239 24.35 -8.41 12.59
N GLY A 240 24.04 -8.41 13.90
CA GLY A 240 24.72 -7.57 14.90
C GLY A 240 24.33 -6.09 14.87
N ILE A 241 23.19 -5.74 14.27
CA ILE A 241 22.66 -4.37 14.28
C ILE A 241 21.70 -4.25 15.48
N SER A 242 21.90 -3.26 16.36
CA SER A 242 21.14 -3.07 17.62
C SER A 242 19.83 -2.29 17.47
N GLU A 243 18.88 -2.43 18.42
CA GLU A 243 17.52 -1.82 18.36
C GLU A 243 17.52 -0.37 17.84
N ALA A 244 18.29 0.47 18.53
CA ALA A 244 18.43 1.89 18.25
C ALA A 244 18.91 2.23 16.83
N VAL A 245 19.92 1.53 16.30
CA VAL A 245 20.54 1.87 15.01
C VAL A 245 19.58 1.69 13.84
N TRP A 246 18.72 0.69 13.91
CA TRP A 246 17.72 0.44 12.85
C TRP A 246 16.52 1.35 12.95
N HIS A 247 16.10 1.68 14.16
CA HIS A 247 15.04 2.67 14.34
C HIS A 247 15.49 4.02 13.78
N GLU A 248 16.75 4.41 14.03
CA GLU A 248 17.37 5.58 13.41
C GLU A 248 17.44 5.45 11.87
N ALA A 249 17.78 4.28 11.35
CA ALA A 249 17.79 4.05 9.91
C ALA A 249 16.39 4.19 9.28
N LYS A 250 15.37 3.57 9.87
CA LYS A 250 13.98 3.68 9.41
C LYS A 250 13.46 5.12 9.48
N SER A 251 13.84 5.89 10.50
CA SER A 251 13.39 7.28 10.66
C SER A 251 14.03 8.24 9.65
N VAL A 252 15.30 8.02 9.30
CA VAL A 252 16.04 8.90 8.37
C VAL A 252 15.84 8.50 6.91
N LEU A 253 15.91 7.21 6.58
CA LEU A 253 15.82 6.74 5.20
C LEU A 253 14.38 6.46 4.75
N GLY A 254 13.47 6.23 5.70
CA GLY A 254 12.18 5.60 5.43
C GLY A 254 12.28 4.08 5.50
N ILE A 255 11.16 3.46 5.85
CA ILE A 255 11.09 2.05 6.22
C ILE A 255 11.51 1.13 5.06
N GLU A 256 11.04 1.40 3.85
CA GLU A 256 11.32 0.61 2.65
C GLU A 256 12.77 0.76 2.17
N GLN A 257 13.33 1.97 2.25
CA GLN A 257 14.73 2.22 1.86
C GLN A 257 15.71 1.61 2.86
N ALA A 258 15.39 1.65 4.16
CA ALA A 258 16.16 0.98 5.20
C ALA A 258 16.18 -0.54 4.98
N ALA A 259 15.02 -1.15 4.67
CA ALA A 259 14.94 -2.57 4.31
C ALA A 259 15.76 -2.91 3.06
N THR A 260 15.70 -2.07 2.02
CA THR A 260 16.50 -2.23 0.81
C THR A 260 18.00 -2.19 1.10
N ALA A 261 18.44 -1.18 1.87
CA ALA A 261 19.85 -1.02 2.24
C ALA A 261 20.35 -2.22 3.06
N PHE A 262 19.52 -2.73 3.96
CA PHE A 262 19.82 -3.92 4.75
C PHE A 262 19.96 -5.17 3.87
N CYS A 263 19.06 -5.40 2.92
CA CYS A 263 19.16 -6.54 2.00
C CYS A 263 20.44 -6.48 1.17
N ALA A 264 20.80 -5.30 0.68
CA ALA A 264 22.05 -5.11 -0.05
C ALA A 264 23.31 -5.31 0.82
N MET A 265 23.24 -4.96 2.11
CA MET A 265 24.31 -5.29 3.07
C MET A 265 24.40 -6.79 3.32
N LEU A 266 23.27 -7.47 3.45
CA LEU A 266 23.20 -8.90 3.70
C LEU A 266 23.80 -9.70 2.52
N GLN A 267 23.56 -9.27 1.29
CA GLN A 267 24.15 -9.89 0.09
C GLN A 267 25.69 -9.86 0.09
N ARG A 268 26.31 -8.90 0.79
CA ARG A 268 27.77 -8.76 0.95
C ARG A 268 28.20 -8.88 2.41
N PHE A 269 27.46 -9.66 3.21
CA PHE A 269 27.67 -9.70 4.65
C PHE A 269 29.10 -10.09 5.04
N SER A 270 29.71 -11.03 4.30
CA SER A 270 31.09 -11.49 4.52
C SER A 270 32.15 -10.41 4.31
N GLU A 271 31.85 -9.35 3.56
CA GLU A 271 32.76 -8.23 3.31
C GLU A 271 32.60 -7.09 4.35
N ILE A 272 31.55 -7.14 5.17
CA ILE A 272 31.21 -6.06 6.11
C ILE A 272 31.64 -6.46 7.53
N ARG A 273 32.77 -5.92 7.98
CA ARG A 273 33.31 -6.20 9.32
C ARG A 273 32.41 -5.73 10.48
N ASN A 274 31.69 -4.62 10.31
CA ASN A 274 30.79 -4.08 11.33
C ASN A 274 29.48 -3.58 10.70
N PRO A 275 28.43 -4.42 10.63
CA PRO A 275 27.16 -4.08 9.99
C PRO A 275 26.45 -2.88 10.62
N GLY A 276 26.43 -2.80 11.95
CA GLY A 276 25.80 -1.68 12.66
C GLY A 276 26.51 -0.34 12.42
N GLY A 277 27.85 -0.34 12.41
CA GLY A 277 28.65 0.83 12.06
C GLY A 277 28.47 1.26 10.60
N TYR A 278 28.41 0.28 9.69
CA TYR A 278 28.19 0.55 8.28
C TYR A 278 26.81 1.18 8.03
N LEU A 279 25.74 0.65 8.63
CA LEU A 279 24.40 1.22 8.52
C LEU A 279 24.35 2.67 9.02
N ARG A 280 25.01 2.99 10.15
CA ARG A 280 25.12 4.39 10.63
C ARG A 280 25.81 5.31 9.62
N SER A 281 26.82 4.81 8.91
CA SER A 281 27.48 5.59 7.85
C SER A 281 26.53 5.86 6.66
N LEU A 282 25.66 4.91 6.32
CA LEU A 282 24.63 5.10 5.29
C LEU A 282 23.59 6.13 5.73
N VAL A 283 23.16 6.08 7.00
CA VAL A 283 22.28 7.09 7.61
C VAL A 283 22.91 8.48 7.55
N ALA A 284 24.19 8.61 7.90
CA ALA A 284 24.91 9.89 7.82
C ALA A 284 24.95 10.43 6.38
N ARG A 285 25.21 9.57 5.39
CA ARG A 285 25.17 9.94 3.96
C ARG A 285 23.76 10.32 3.49
N ALA A 286 22.72 9.67 4.01
CA ALA A 286 21.33 10.01 3.72
C ALA A 286 20.96 11.39 4.25
N ARG A 287 21.41 11.75 5.47
CA ARG A 287 21.25 13.12 6.01
C ARG A 287 21.92 14.18 5.15
N GLN A 288 23.02 13.84 4.50
CA GLN A 288 23.73 14.72 3.55
C GLN A 288 23.14 14.69 2.13
N GLY A 289 22.11 13.87 1.86
CA GLY A 289 21.49 13.74 0.54
C GLY A 289 22.34 12.98 -0.50
N THR A 290 23.38 12.26 -0.08
CA THR A 290 24.31 11.55 -0.98
C THR A 290 24.10 10.03 -1.01
N PHE A 291 23.12 9.54 -0.24
CA PHE A 291 22.73 8.13 -0.25
C PHE A 291 21.68 7.85 -1.33
N SER A 292 21.86 6.74 -2.06
CA SER A 292 20.88 6.24 -3.03
C SER A 292 20.78 4.71 -2.92
N PRO A 293 19.62 4.16 -2.50
CA PRO A 293 19.42 2.72 -2.39
C PRO A 293 19.47 2.03 -3.76
N MET A 294 18.99 2.69 -4.81
CA MET A 294 19.07 2.20 -6.19
C MET A 294 20.53 1.96 -6.63
N ARG A 295 21.43 2.93 -6.40
CA ARG A 295 22.86 2.76 -6.75
C ARG A 295 23.51 1.62 -5.98
N MET A 296 23.12 1.43 -4.73
CA MET A 296 23.62 0.35 -3.88
C MET A 296 23.21 -1.03 -4.42
N VAL A 297 21.96 -1.19 -4.85
CA VAL A 297 21.47 -2.44 -5.47
C VAL A 297 22.10 -2.67 -6.84
N MET A 298 22.23 -1.63 -7.69
CA MET A 298 22.89 -1.76 -8.99
C MET A 298 24.35 -2.19 -8.90
N ALA A 299 25.06 -1.77 -7.85
CA ALA A 299 26.45 -2.17 -7.63
C ALA A 299 26.63 -3.67 -7.30
N LEU A 300 25.54 -4.38 -6.98
CA LEU A 300 25.55 -5.81 -6.68
C LEU A 300 25.29 -6.68 -7.92
N GLN A 301 24.84 -6.09 -9.03
CA GLN A 301 24.63 -6.85 -10.25
C GLN A 301 25.98 -7.37 -10.77
N PRO A 302 26.08 -8.64 -11.18
CA PRO A 302 27.31 -9.17 -11.75
C PRO A 302 27.67 -8.32 -12.97
N LYS A 303 28.92 -7.83 -13.02
CA LYS A 303 29.43 -7.16 -14.21
C LYS A 303 29.42 -8.20 -15.33
N THR A 304 28.53 -8.04 -16.30
CA THR A 304 28.62 -8.74 -17.58
C THR A 304 29.90 -8.25 -18.28
N THR A 305 31.01 -8.92 -18.01
CA THR A 305 32.21 -8.93 -18.87
C THR A 305 31.99 -9.84 -20.06
#